data_AF-A0A0Q5YSN3-F1
#
_entry.id   AF-A0A0Q5YSN3-F1
#
_cell.length_a   1.000
_cell.length_b   1.000
_cell.length_c   1.000
_cell.angle_alpha   90.00
_cell.angle_beta   90.00
_cell.angle_gamma   90.00
#
_symmetry.space_group_name_H-M   'P 1'
#
loop_
_entity.id
_entity.type
_entity.pdbx_description
1 polymer ?
#
loop_
_entity_poly.entity_id
_entity_poly.type
_entity_poly.pdbx_seq_one_letter_code
_entity_poly.pdbx_strand_id
1 'polypeptide(L)'
;MTETLIVEGDEAYALAQELADRRGTSLGEAVVASLRASLDERSQPSAPDHARGPFRIPTVEEMTPEQRDDYEALRALVRETSRHIAPGATSDHSSFYDDSGLPI
;
A
#
# COMPACT_ATOMS: atom_id res chain seq x y z
N MET A 1 -17.03 -29.55 14.12
CA MET A 1 -18.08 -29.52 13.09
C MET A 1 -17.69 -28.48 12.06
N THR A 2 -17.75 -28.79 10.77
CA THR A 2 -17.45 -27.83 9.69
C THR A 2 -18.76 -27.29 9.15
N GLU A 3 -19.05 -26.02 9.43
CA GLU A 3 -20.19 -25.32 8.85
C GLU A 3 -19.85 -24.86 7.43
N THR A 4 -20.81 -24.99 6.51
CA THR A 4 -20.65 -24.59 5.11
C THR A 4 -20.91 -23.10 4.97
N LEU A 5 -20.06 -22.38 4.22
CA LEU A 5 -20.29 -20.98 3.88
C LEU A 5 -21.41 -20.87 2.84
N ILE A 6 -22.46 -20.11 3.17
CA ILE A 6 -23.56 -19.77 2.26
C ILE A 6 -23.44 -18.28 1.93
N VAL A 7 -23.42 -17.95 0.63
CA VAL A 7 -23.40 -16.57 0.13
C VAL A 7 -24.73 -16.33 -0.58
N GLU A 8 -25.53 -15.42 -0.05
CA GLU A 8 -26.85 -15.10 -0.58
C GLU A 8 -26.81 -13.79 -1.39
N GLY A 9 -27.42 -13.81 -2.57
CA GLY A 9 -27.49 -12.67 -3.49
C GLY A 9 -26.43 -12.70 -4.59
N ASP A 10 -26.87 -12.39 -5.81
CA ASP A 10 -26.03 -12.46 -7.02
C ASP A 10 -24.82 -11.52 -6.95
N GLU A 11 -25.00 -10.33 -6.38
CA GLU A 11 -23.93 -9.34 -6.20
C GLU A 11 -22.87 -9.81 -5.19
N ALA A 12 -23.31 -10.38 -4.05
CA ALA A 12 -22.42 -10.90 -3.04
C ALA A 12 -21.60 -12.09 -3.56
N TYR A 13 -22.24 -12.96 -4.36
CA TYR A 13 -21.55 -14.05 -5.03
C TYR A 13 -20.54 -13.55 -6.05
N ALA A 14 -20.89 -12.57 -6.90
CA ALA A 14 -19.99 -12.01 -7.90
C ALA A 14 -18.73 -11.40 -7.25
N LEU A 15 -18.89 -10.62 -6.18
CA LEU A 15 -17.78 -10.05 -5.43
C LEU A 15 -16.91 -11.13 -4.76
N ALA A 16 -17.52 -12.14 -4.15
CA ALA A 16 -16.80 -13.24 -3.53
C ALA A 16 -16.01 -14.06 -4.56
N GLN A 17 -16.59 -14.28 -5.74
CA GLN A 17 -15.94 -14.99 -6.84
C GLN A 17 -14.77 -14.18 -7.41
N GLU A 18 -14.94 -12.88 -7.64
CA GLU A 18 -13.85 -12.01 -8.10
C GLU A 18 -12.70 -11.97 -7.09
N LEU A 19 -13.00 -11.94 -5.78
CA LEU A 19 -12.00 -12.02 -4.73
C LEU A 19 -11.22 -13.33 -4.75
N ALA A 20 -11.90 -14.45 -5.02
CA ALA A 20 -11.28 -15.77 -5.12
C ALA A 20 -10.37 -15.85 -6.35
N ASP A 21 -10.85 -15.42 -7.51
CA ASP A 21 -10.11 -15.45 -8.77
C ASP A 21 -8.84 -14.59 -8.70
N ARG A 22 -8.93 -13.38 -8.13
CA ARG A 22 -7.77 -12.49 -7.94
C ARG A 22 -6.71 -13.08 -7.02
N ARG A 23 -7.10 -13.94 -6.07
CA ARG A 23 -6.19 -14.55 -5.08
C ARG A 23 -5.74 -15.96 -5.48
N GLY A 24 -6.37 -16.56 -6.48
CA GLY A 24 -6.10 -17.94 -6.90
C GLY A 24 -6.45 -18.98 -5.82
N THR A 25 -7.44 -18.69 -4.97
CA THR A 25 -7.85 -19.57 -3.86
C THR A 25 -9.33 -19.96 -3.97
N SER A 26 -9.80 -20.82 -3.05
CA SER A 26 -11.22 -21.16 -3.00
C SER A 26 -12.08 -19.99 -2.51
N LEU A 27 -13.34 -19.91 -2.95
CA LEU A 27 -14.28 -18.85 -2.56
C LEU A 27 -14.41 -18.73 -1.04
N GLY A 28 -14.53 -19.85 -0.32
CA GLY A 28 -14.61 -19.84 1.14
C GLY A 28 -13.36 -19.29 1.81
N GLU A 29 -12.18 -19.66 1.30
CA GLU A 29 -10.91 -19.17 1.82
C GLU A 29 -10.71 -17.67 1.55
N ALA A 30 -11.05 -17.22 0.34
CA ALA A 30 -10.98 -15.81 -0.04
C ALA A 30 -11.88 -14.93 0.83
N VAL A 31 -13.12 -15.36 1.06
CA VAL A 31 -14.08 -14.66 1.94
C VAL A 31 -13.59 -14.65 3.38
N VAL A 32 -13.19 -15.79 3.95
CA VAL A 32 -12.71 -15.87 5.34
C VAL A 32 -11.47 -14.99 5.55
N ALA A 33 -10.51 -15.02 4.62
CA ALA A 33 -9.33 -14.17 4.68
C ALA A 33 -9.69 -12.68 4.61
N SER A 34 -10.64 -12.31 3.74
CA SER A 34 -11.12 -10.92 3.63
C SER A 34 -11.85 -10.44 4.88
N LEU A 35 -12.68 -11.29 5.49
CA LEU A 35 -13.38 -10.97 6.74
C LEU A 35 -12.41 -10.82 7.90
N ARG A 36 -11.39 -11.69 8.00
CA ARG A 36 -10.33 -11.55 9.01
C ARG A 36 -9.59 -10.22 8.87
N ALA A 37 -9.13 -9.89 7.66
CA ALA A 37 -8.48 -8.60 7.40
C ALA A 37 -9.39 -7.42 7.78
N SER A 38 -10.69 -7.47 7.44
CA SER A 38 -11.66 -6.42 7.78
C SER A 38 -11.89 -6.30 9.28
N LEU A 39 -11.85 -7.42 10.02
CA LEU A 39 -11.97 -7.41 11.48
C LEU A 39 -10.68 -6.93 12.14
N ASP A 40 -9.52 -7.25 11.59
CA ASP A 40 -8.23 -6.76 12.07
C ASP A 40 -8.10 -5.24 11.84
N GLU A 41 -8.51 -4.73 10.68
CA GLU A 41 -8.57 -3.29 10.38
C GLU A 41 -9.52 -2.53 11.30
N ARG A 42 -10.64 -3.15 11.70
CA ARG A 42 -11.59 -2.57 12.69
C ARG A 42 -11.13 -2.72 14.14
N SER A 43 -10.30 -3.74 14.42
CA SER A 43 -9.71 -3.98 15.75
C SER A 43 -8.52 -3.08 16.00
N GLN A 44 -7.86 -2.61 14.93
CA GLN A 44 -7.05 -1.42 15.01
C GLN A 44 -8.00 -0.24 15.27
N PRO A 45 -7.80 0.55 16.34
CA PRO A 45 -8.57 1.79 16.49
C PRO A 45 -8.36 2.56 15.20
N SER A 46 -9.46 2.92 14.53
CA SER A 46 -9.42 3.83 13.40
C SER A 46 -8.67 5.06 13.90
N ALA A 47 -7.40 5.16 13.54
CA ALA A 47 -6.61 6.32 13.85
C ALA A 47 -7.42 7.47 13.26
N PRO A 48 -7.85 8.48 14.04
CA PRO A 48 -8.36 9.70 13.44
C PRO A 48 -7.35 10.15 12.38
N ASP A 49 -7.78 10.86 11.35
CA ASP A 49 -6.93 11.32 10.24
C ASP A 49 -5.69 12.14 10.72
N HIS A 50 -5.65 12.49 12.01
CA HIS A 50 -4.58 13.17 12.74
C HIS A 50 -3.76 12.28 13.70
N ALA A 51 -3.99 10.97 13.78
CA ALA A 51 -3.26 10.01 14.62
C ALA A 51 -2.25 9.15 13.86
N ARG A 52 -1.99 9.43 12.58
CA ARG A 52 -0.63 9.27 12.09
C ARG A 52 0.19 10.35 12.80
N GLY A 53 0.70 10.02 14.00
CA GLY A 53 1.85 10.73 14.55
C GLY A 53 2.93 10.84 13.47
N PRO A 54 3.91 11.77 13.59
CA PRO A 54 4.90 11.98 12.54
C PRO A 54 5.43 10.62 12.09
N PHE A 55 5.33 10.32 10.79
CA PHE A 55 5.84 9.08 10.22
C PHE A 55 7.26 8.91 10.75
N ARG A 56 7.43 7.95 11.67
CA ARG A 56 8.74 7.70 12.27
C ARG A 56 9.50 6.86 11.28
N ILE A 57 10.36 7.52 10.50
CA ILE A 57 11.30 6.83 9.63
C ILE A 57 12.33 6.16 10.54
N PRO A 58 12.48 4.82 10.50
CA PRO A 58 13.49 4.14 11.30
C PRO A 58 14.87 4.61 10.88
N THR A 59 15.78 4.78 11.84
CA THR A 59 17.18 4.99 11.51
C THR A 59 17.79 3.72 10.93
N VAL A 60 18.94 3.82 10.24
CA VAL A 60 19.59 2.66 9.62
C VAL A 60 19.90 1.58 10.66
N GLU A 61 20.21 1.98 11.90
CA GLU A 61 20.49 1.11 13.04
C GLU A 61 19.27 0.32 13.51
N GLU A 62 18.08 0.85 13.28
CA GLU A 62 16.79 0.26 13.69
C GLU A 62 16.19 -0.69 12.66
N MET A 63 16.78 -0.73 11.44
CA MET A 63 16.32 -1.60 10.36
C MET A 63 16.70 -3.07 10.60
N THR A 64 15.83 -3.98 10.16
CA THR A 64 16.21 -5.41 10.03
C THR A 64 17.29 -5.56 8.96
N PRO A 65 18.02 -6.69 8.93
CA PRO A 65 19.00 -6.96 7.89
C PRO A 65 18.41 -6.84 6.46
N GLU A 66 17.25 -7.45 6.21
CA GLU A 66 16.61 -7.37 4.88
C GLU A 66 16.23 -5.93 4.50
N GLN A 67 15.68 -5.16 5.45
CA GLN A 67 15.34 -3.76 5.21
C GLN A 67 16.56 -2.90 4.90
N ARG A 68 17.71 -3.20 5.54
CA ARG A 68 18.97 -2.50 5.28
C ARG A 68 19.50 -2.85 3.90
N ASP A 69 19.43 -4.11 3.50
CA ASP A 69 19.86 -4.55 2.16
C ASP A 69 19.02 -3.86 1.07
N ASP A 70 17.70 -3.80 1.23
CA ASP A 70 16.80 -3.09 0.32
C ASP A 70 17.10 -1.59 0.28
N TYR A 71 17.30 -0.96 1.45
CA TYR A 71 17.68 0.44 1.55
C TYR A 71 18.98 0.74 0.81
N GLU A 72 20.02 -0.07 0.99
CA GLU A 72 21.30 0.11 0.31
C GLU A 72 21.18 -0.11 -1.20
N ALA A 73 20.38 -1.09 -1.65
CA ALA A 73 20.10 -1.32 -3.06
C ALA A 73 19.44 -0.08 -3.72
N LEU A 74 18.44 0.50 -3.06
CA LEU A 74 17.79 1.73 -3.53
C LEU A 74 18.76 2.92 -3.54
N ARG A 75 19.60 3.07 -2.51
CA ARG A 75 20.62 4.12 -2.45
C ARG A 75 21.66 3.97 -3.55
N ALA A 76 22.07 2.75 -3.87
CA ALA A 76 22.99 2.47 -4.97
C ALA A 76 22.36 2.85 -6.32
N LEU A 77 21.10 2.47 -6.54
CA LEU A 77 20.37 2.83 -7.75
C LEU A 77 20.28 4.35 -7.93
N VAL A 78 19.88 5.09 -6.88
CA VAL A 78 19.78 6.56 -6.94
C VAL A 78 21.13 7.20 -7.27
N ARG A 79 22.25 6.70 -6.72
CA ARG A 79 23.60 7.20 -7.03
C ARG A 79 24.01 6.93 -8.47
N GLU A 80 23.55 5.83 -9.05
CA GLU A 80 23.80 5.54 -10.46
C GLU A 80 22.96 6.45 -11.34
N THR A 81 21.65 6.54 -11.07
CA THR A 81 20.72 7.35 -11.87
C THR A 81 21.05 8.84 -11.81
N SER A 82 21.57 9.36 -10.69
CA SER A 82 21.91 10.77 -10.55
C SER A 82 22.99 11.24 -11.54
N ARG A 83 23.83 10.33 -12.05
CA ARG A 83 24.83 10.63 -13.10
C ARG A 83 24.19 10.96 -14.45
N HIS A 84 22.93 10.57 -14.63
CA HIS A 84 22.18 10.77 -15.87
C HIS A 84 21.22 11.97 -15.78
N ILE A 85 21.12 12.63 -14.63
CA ILE A 85 20.29 13.83 -14.46
C ILE A 85 21.02 14.99 -15.14
N ALA A 86 20.35 15.62 -16.12
CA ALA A 86 20.91 16.76 -16.83
C ALA A 86 21.15 17.94 -15.87
N PRO A 87 22.24 18.72 -16.04
CA PRO A 87 22.47 19.93 -15.25
C PRO A 87 21.26 20.88 -15.33
N GLY A 88 20.74 21.28 -14.17
CA GLY A 88 19.56 22.16 -14.07
C GLY A 88 18.21 21.45 -14.17
N ALA A 89 18.17 20.13 -14.36
CA ALA A 89 16.92 19.37 -14.24
C ALA A 89 16.47 19.37 -12.77
N THR A 90 15.25 19.86 -12.53
CA THR A 90 14.61 19.86 -11.21
C THR A 90 13.26 19.14 -11.32
N SER A 91 12.72 18.69 -10.18
CA SER A 91 11.33 18.22 -10.08
C SER A 91 10.36 19.40 -9.88
N ASP A 92 10.76 20.61 -10.25
CA ASP A 92 9.89 21.77 -10.16
C ASP A 92 8.87 21.73 -11.30
N HIS A 93 7.61 21.66 -10.90
CA HIS A 93 6.47 21.67 -11.81
C HIS A 93 5.66 22.97 -11.67
N SER A 94 6.23 24.01 -11.03
CA SER A 94 5.59 25.31 -10.83
C SER A 94 5.04 25.89 -12.13
N SER A 95 5.68 25.63 -13.27
CA SER A 95 5.19 26.08 -14.58
C SER A 95 3.86 25.47 -15.01
N PHE A 96 3.37 24.42 -14.34
CA PHE A 96 2.08 23.79 -14.62
C PHE A 96 0.96 24.26 -13.69
N TYR A 97 1.27 25.07 -12.68
CA TYR A 97 0.31 25.50 -11.67
C TYR A 97 0.35 27.02 -11.48
N ASP A 98 -0.80 27.62 -11.22
CA ASP A 98 -0.89 29.02 -10.84
C ASP A 98 -0.44 29.25 -9.37
N ASP A 99 -0.46 30.50 -8.92
CA ASP A 99 -0.09 30.88 -7.55
C ASP A 99 -0.99 30.24 -6.47
N SER A 100 -2.16 29.70 -6.87
CA SER A 100 -3.06 28.95 -6.00
C SER A 100 -2.88 27.43 -6.08
N GLY A 101 -1.94 26.95 -6.89
CA GLY A 101 -1.65 25.53 -7.08
C GLY A 101 -2.63 24.82 -8.01
N LEU A 102 -3.41 25.55 -8.82
CA LEU A 102 -4.34 24.98 -9.79
C LEU A 102 -3.68 24.85 -11.16
N PRO A 103 -3.97 23.80 -11.94
CA PRO A 103 -3.45 23.67 -13.29
C PRO A 103 -3.79 24.87 -14.17
N ILE A 104 -2.80 25.40 -14.90
CA ILE A 104 -2.97 26.45 -15.92
C ILE A 104 -3.40 25.91 -17.28
#